data_AF-A0A743UPF7-F1
#
_entry.id   AF-A0A743UPF7-F1
#
_cell.length_a   1.000
_cell.length_b   1.000
_cell.length_c   1.000
_cell.angle_alpha   90.00
_cell.angle_beta   90.00
_cell.angle_gamma   90.00
#
_symmetry.space_group_name_H-M   'P 1'
#
loop_
_entity.id
_entity.type
_entity.pdbx_description
1 polymer ?
#
loop_
_entity_poly.entity_id
_entity_poly.type
_entity_poly.pdbx_seq_one_letter_code
_entity_poly.pdbx_strand_id
1 'polypeptide(L)'
;MLLSDYIDRVYGSSRGNRARFLKDNPDILPQELSRWLKAGLKIRPETAEIYKPVSRRVRVPDVAAAEAGVFLSDSLRGRLTTLAAGQGVRPDEMLSALVEREELRRLLAPVPAGDIVPEQLIAGVVSRHFASLSERSETEAWHLVLSALVSELAEADLLSFHTGNVTESRRLHIPRTAYYWYGGFVAKRVAMMLGCFDVYLWNEMMHPESDVVFVGGARNVVACYFICQQMCRLLKAVRLNWRKQQGAWGSRAELDEESHQYAKRLAYSVLDNGIFIGGDEQNFYRLHRYAEKKYAWAMR
;
A
#
# COMPACT_ATOMS: atom_id res chain seq x y z
N MET A 1 30.02 12.86 13.39
CA MET A 1 30.10 12.43 14.81
C MET A 1 28.82 12.83 15.52
N LEU A 2 28.39 12.20 16.62
CA LEU A 2 27.27 12.75 17.41
C LEU A 2 27.68 14.09 18.03
N LEU A 3 26.74 15.03 18.12
CA LEU A 3 27.01 16.33 18.75
C LEU A 3 27.39 16.18 20.23
N SER A 4 26.80 15.21 20.94
CA SER A 4 27.16 14.87 22.32
C SER A 4 28.64 14.50 22.44
N ASP A 5 29.09 13.58 21.58
CA ASP A 5 30.43 13.03 21.63
C ASP A 5 31.47 14.07 21.23
N TYR A 6 31.11 14.98 20.33
CA TYR A 6 31.93 16.15 19.99
C TYR A 6 32.11 17.06 21.20
N ILE A 7 31.03 17.40 21.90
CA ILE A 7 31.11 18.26 23.09
C ILE A 7 31.96 17.59 24.17
N ASP A 8 31.75 16.29 24.41
CA ASP A 8 32.53 15.55 25.40
C ASP A 8 34.01 15.45 25.02
N ARG A 9 34.33 15.33 23.72
CA ARG A 9 35.71 15.25 23.22
C ARG A 9 36.44 16.59 23.26
N VAL A 10 35.78 17.69 22.93
CA VAL A 10 36.41 19.02 22.79
C VAL A 10 36.38 19.81 24.10
N TYR A 11 35.28 19.71 24.86
CA TYR A 11 35.05 20.46 26.10
C TYR A 11 35.24 19.60 27.37
N GLY A 12 35.55 18.32 27.19
CA GLY A 12 35.68 17.32 28.24
C GLY A 12 34.33 16.75 28.67
N SER A 13 34.35 15.61 29.37
CA SER A 13 33.17 14.93 29.91
C SER A 13 32.71 15.44 31.29
N SER A 14 33.32 16.53 31.78
CA SER A 14 33.05 17.10 33.10
C SER A 14 31.79 17.97 33.13
N ARG A 15 31.17 18.07 34.31
CA ARG A 15 29.99 18.92 34.54
C ARG A 15 30.30 20.36 34.13
N GLY A 16 29.49 20.91 33.21
CA GLY A 16 29.66 22.26 32.67
C GLY A 16 30.28 22.34 31.27
N ASN A 17 30.57 21.21 30.62
CA ASN A 17 31.04 21.16 29.23
C ASN A 17 30.04 21.79 28.24
N ARG A 18 28.74 21.54 28.40
CA ARG A 18 27.67 22.15 27.59
C ARG A 18 27.59 23.67 27.76
N ALA A 19 27.85 24.18 28.96
CA ALA A 19 27.88 25.62 29.22
C ALA A 19 29.09 26.28 28.55
N ARG A 20 30.24 25.58 28.51
CA ARG A 20 31.42 26.04 27.77
C ARG A 20 31.17 26.04 26.25
N PHE A 21 30.55 24.99 25.72
CA PHE A 21 30.12 24.96 24.31
C PHE A 21 29.19 26.13 23.96
N LEU A 22 28.20 26.43 24.81
CA LEU A 22 27.28 27.57 24.61
C LEU A 22 27.98 28.93 24.75
N LYS A 23 29.01 29.04 25.58
CA LYS A 23 29.81 30.26 25.71
C LYS A 23 30.56 30.58 24.42
N ASP A 24 31.07 29.56 23.74
CA ASP A 24 31.79 29.71 22.47
C ASP A 24 30.85 29.85 21.27
N ASN A 25 29.57 29.52 21.43
CA ASN A 25 28.55 29.58 20.38
C ASN A 25 27.32 30.36 20.89
N PRO A 26 27.44 31.70 21.03
CA PRO A 26 26.42 32.53 21.68
C PRO A 26 25.09 32.56 20.92
N ASP A 27 25.11 32.22 19.63
CA ASP A 27 23.92 32.17 18.76
C ASP A 27 23.05 30.94 19.01
N ILE A 28 23.52 29.96 19.80
CA ILE A 28 22.79 28.73 20.13
C ILE A 28 22.12 28.90 21.49
N LEU A 29 20.80 28.75 21.56
CA LEU A 29 20.10 28.83 22.84
C LEU A 29 20.29 27.53 23.65
N PRO A 30 20.37 27.60 25.00
CA PRO A 30 20.49 26.41 25.85
C PRO A 30 19.37 25.37 25.66
N GLN A 31 18.17 25.84 25.34
CA GLN A 31 17.01 24.99 25.05
C GLN A 31 17.13 24.28 23.71
N GLU A 32 17.70 24.92 22.69
CA GLU A 32 17.93 24.34 21.37
C GLU A 32 18.99 23.24 21.45
N LEU A 33 20.11 23.50 22.12
CA LEU A 33 21.13 22.48 22.35
C LEU A 33 20.56 21.26 23.07
N SER A 34 19.74 21.46 24.10
CA SER A 34 19.07 20.35 24.81
C SER A 34 18.17 19.53 23.88
N ARG A 35 17.43 20.20 22.97
CA ARG A 35 16.60 19.53 21.95
C ARG A 35 17.45 18.75 20.95
N TRP A 36 18.57 19.31 20.50
CA TRP A 36 19.45 18.67 19.53
C TRP A 36 20.16 17.44 20.09
N LEU A 37 20.62 17.51 21.33
CA LEU A 37 21.20 16.37 22.03
C LEU A 37 20.17 15.25 22.23
N LYS A 38 18.93 15.60 22.62
CA LYS A 38 17.84 14.63 22.73
C LYS A 38 17.46 14.01 21.37
N ALA A 39 17.56 14.79 20.29
CA ALA A 39 17.27 14.34 18.92
C ALA A 39 18.42 13.55 18.27
N GLY A 40 19.57 13.41 18.95
CA GLY A 40 20.72 12.66 18.42
C GLY A 40 21.33 13.27 17.16
N LEU A 41 21.34 14.61 17.06
CA LEU A 41 21.93 15.29 15.89
C LEU A 41 23.44 14.99 15.76
N LYS A 42 23.92 15.03 14.52
CA LYS A 42 25.33 14.83 14.19
C LYS A 42 25.98 16.17 13.83
N ILE A 43 27.26 16.28 14.14
CA ILE A 43 28.11 17.39 13.70
C ILE A 43 29.18 16.87 12.74
N ARG A 44 29.46 17.67 11.71
CA ARG A 44 30.62 17.50 10.81
C ARG A 44 31.74 18.44 11.30
N PRO A 45 32.79 17.92 11.96
CA PRO A 45 33.83 18.76 12.57
C PRO A 45 34.55 19.68 11.58
N GLU A 46 34.64 19.27 10.32
CA GLU A 46 35.35 20.00 9.27
C GLU A 46 34.60 21.25 8.78
N THR A 47 33.26 21.26 8.90
CA THR A 47 32.40 22.36 8.40
C THR A 47 31.61 23.04 9.51
N ALA A 48 31.72 22.56 10.75
CA ALA A 48 30.89 22.95 11.91
C ALA A 48 29.37 22.77 11.69
N GLU A 49 28.95 22.06 10.64
CA GLU A 49 27.54 21.87 10.32
C GLU A 49 26.90 20.86 11.27
N ILE A 50 25.82 21.27 11.93
CA ILE A 50 24.96 20.41 12.76
C ILE A 50 23.77 19.99 11.91
N TYR A 51 23.61 18.69 11.69
CA TYR A 51 22.60 18.15 10.79
C TYR A 51 21.86 16.98 11.44
N LYS A 52 20.60 16.80 11.01
CA LYS A 52 19.81 15.62 11.37
C LYS A 52 20.36 14.41 10.64
N PRO A 53 20.57 13.26 11.31
CA PRO A 53 20.88 12.03 10.61
C PRO A 53 19.76 11.76 9.60
N VAL A 54 20.10 11.85 8.32
CA VAL A 54 19.18 11.46 7.25
C VAL A 54 19.12 9.94 7.29
N SER A 55 17.93 9.37 7.50
CA SER A 55 17.70 7.94 7.32
C SER A 55 18.03 7.58 5.88
N ARG A 56 19.19 6.98 5.66
CA ARG A 56 19.59 6.45 4.36
C ARG A 56 19.39 4.95 4.40
N ARG A 57 18.60 4.43 3.44
CA ARG A 57 18.55 2.99 3.19
C ARG A 57 19.92 2.57 2.68
N VAL A 58 20.57 1.67 3.40
CA VAL A 58 21.80 1.02 2.97
C VAL A 58 21.43 -0.31 2.35
N ARG A 59 22.16 -0.75 1.32
CA ARG A 59 21.96 -2.07 0.72
C ARG A 59 22.41 -3.12 1.74
N VAL A 60 21.48 -3.90 2.26
CA VAL A 60 21.77 -5.06 3.10
C VAL A 60 21.99 -6.25 2.17
N PRO A 61 23.11 -6.98 2.27
CA PRO A 61 23.33 -8.21 1.49
C PRO A 61 22.24 -9.23 1.78
N ASP A 62 21.75 -9.92 0.75
CA ASP A 62 20.59 -10.84 0.83
C ASP A 62 20.75 -11.92 1.90
N VAL A 63 21.98 -12.37 2.16
CA VAL A 63 22.33 -13.35 3.21
C VAL A 63 22.03 -12.81 4.61
N ALA A 64 22.38 -11.54 4.88
CA ALA A 64 22.13 -10.92 6.19
C ALA A 64 20.65 -10.54 6.39
N ALA A 65 19.93 -10.28 5.30
CA ALA A 65 18.47 -10.05 5.35
C ALA A 65 17.70 -11.35 5.61
N ALA A 66 18.14 -12.47 5.03
CA ALA A 66 17.59 -13.80 5.27
C ALA A 66 17.81 -14.25 6.71
N GLU A 67 19.00 -14.03 7.28
CA GLU A 67 19.31 -14.35 8.68
C GLU A 67 18.52 -13.50 9.70
N ALA A 68 18.12 -12.28 9.33
CA ALA A 68 17.39 -11.38 10.22
C ALA A 68 15.86 -11.67 10.30
N GLY A 69 15.33 -12.62 9.52
CA GLY A 69 13.95 -13.12 9.67
C GLY A 69 12.83 -12.10 9.44
N VAL A 70 13.09 -11.00 8.73
CA VAL A 70 12.10 -9.92 8.53
C VAL A 70 11.25 -10.18 7.28
N PHE A 71 10.40 -11.21 7.32
CA PHE A 71 9.43 -11.47 6.23
C PHE A 71 7.96 -11.26 6.63
N LEU A 72 7.65 -11.15 7.93
CA LEU A 72 6.26 -11.07 8.41
C LEU A 72 6.04 -9.83 9.28
N SER A 73 4.93 -9.13 9.03
CA SER A 73 4.42 -8.10 9.95
C SER A 73 4.15 -8.70 11.33
N ASP A 74 4.17 -7.87 12.38
CA ASP A 74 3.92 -8.33 13.75
C ASP A 74 2.57 -9.06 13.89
N SER A 75 1.56 -8.62 13.13
CA SER A 75 0.25 -9.27 13.06
C SER A 75 0.30 -10.67 12.43
N LEU A 76 1.06 -10.84 11.34
CA LEU A 76 1.23 -12.15 10.69
C LEU A 76 2.09 -13.09 11.53
N ARG A 77 3.12 -12.56 12.22
CA ARG A 77 3.95 -13.32 13.17
C ARG A 77 3.13 -13.82 14.35
N GLY A 78 2.21 -12.98 14.86
CA GLY A 78 1.26 -13.38 15.89
C GLY A 78 0.37 -14.54 15.43
N ARG A 79 -0.24 -14.42 14.24
CA ARG A 79 -1.09 -15.47 13.66
C ARG A 79 -0.33 -16.77 13.39
N LEU A 80 0.89 -16.68 12.84
CA LEU A 80 1.77 -17.83 12.61
C LEU A 80 2.06 -18.56 13.92
N THR A 81 2.40 -17.83 14.98
CA THR A 81 2.66 -18.40 16.31
C THR A 81 1.44 -19.13 16.86
N THR A 82 0.24 -18.55 16.74
CA THR A 82 -1.00 -19.20 17.19
C THR A 82 -1.31 -20.48 16.39
N LEU A 83 -1.13 -20.44 15.07
CA LEU A 83 -1.34 -21.61 14.21
C LEU A 83 -0.32 -22.73 14.50
N ALA A 84 0.95 -22.36 14.67
CA ALA A 84 2.02 -23.28 15.01
C ALA A 84 1.76 -23.97 16.36
N ALA A 85 1.35 -23.19 17.38
CA ALA A 85 0.95 -23.72 18.68
C ALA A 85 -0.26 -24.69 18.57
N GLY A 86 -1.25 -24.36 17.75
CA GLY A 86 -2.41 -25.22 17.51
C GLY A 86 -2.09 -26.57 16.84
N GLN A 87 -0.95 -26.65 16.14
CA GLN A 87 -0.48 -27.89 15.50
C GLN A 87 0.70 -28.55 16.22
N GLY A 88 1.16 -27.97 17.34
CA GLY A 88 2.30 -28.49 18.11
C GLY A 88 3.66 -28.36 17.39
N VAL A 89 3.78 -27.41 16.46
CA VAL A 89 4.98 -27.20 15.63
C VAL A 89 5.63 -25.85 15.99
N ARG A 90 6.92 -25.66 15.74
CA ARG A 90 7.55 -24.33 15.92
C ARG A 90 7.10 -23.35 14.83
N PRO A 91 7.01 -22.04 15.12
CA PRO A 91 6.64 -21.03 14.11
C PRO A 91 7.54 -21.07 12.87
N ASP A 92 8.85 -21.24 13.05
CA ASP A 92 9.80 -21.30 11.92
C ASP A 92 9.61 -22.55 11.06
N GLU A 93 9.36 -23.70 11.68
CA GLU A 93 9.04 -24.96 10.99
C GLU A 93 7.72 -24.87 10.22
N MET A 94 6.70 -24.23 10.81
CA MET A 94 5.42 -23.94 10.15
C MET A 94 5.60 -23.02 8.95
N LEU A 95 6.42 -21.97 9.09
CA LEU A 95 6.71 -21.04 7.99
C LEU A 95 7.41 -21.76 6.83
N SER A 96 8.45 -22.55 7.13
CA SER A 96 9.16 -23.35 6.12
C SER A 96 8.21 -24.32 5.42
N ALA A 97 7.37 -25.03 6.17
CA ALA A 97 6.39 -25.96 5.57
C ALA A 97 5.37 -25.25 4.67
N LEU A 98 4.93 -24.03 5.03
CA LEU A 98 4.03 -23.23 4.20
C LEU A 98 4.73 -22.76 2.91
N VAL A 99 5.99 -22.34 3.00
CA VAL A 99 6.82 -21.95 1.85
C VAL A 99 7.06 -23.15 0.93
N GLU A 100 7.49 -24.29 1.48
CA GLU A 100 7.72 -25.52 0.72
C GLU A 100 6.45 -26.03 0.05
N ARG A 101 5.31 -25.98 0.74
CA ARG A 101 4.00 -26.35 0.16
C ARG A 101 3.63 -25.44 -1.01
N GLU A 102 3.92 -24.16 -0.91
CA GLU A 102 3.70 -23.20 -1.98
C GLU A 102 4.66 -23.45 -3.16
N GLU A 103 5.93 -23.77 -2.89
CA GLU A 103 6.90 -24.15 -3.93
C GLU A 103 6.54 -25.47 -4.63
N LEU A 104 6.08 -26.47 -3.88
CA LEU A 104 5.55 -27.72 -4.44
C LEU A 104 4.31 -27.49 -5.30
N ARG A 105 3.39 -26.60 -4.87
CA ARG A 105 2.29 -26.15 -5.73
C ARG A 105 2.79 -25.54 -7.03
N ARG A 106 3.85 -24.73 -7.01
CA ARG A 106 4.45 -24.16 -8.24
C ARG A 106 5.01 -25.24 -9.16
N LEU A 107 5.71 -26.23 -8.61
CA LEU A 107 6.35 -27.30 -9.40
C LEU A 107 5.31 -28.26 -10.01
N LEU A 108 4.19 -28.46 -9.33
CA LEU A 108 3.11 -29.34 -9.76
C LEU A 108 2.03 -28.61 -10.58
N ALA A 109 2.02 -27.28 -10.57
CA ALA A 109 1.15 -26.51 -11.44
C ALA A 109 1.56 -26.75 -12.89
N PRO A 110 0.64 -27.21 -13.77
CA PRO A 110 0.95 -27.38 -15.17
C PRO A 110 1.42 -26.04 -15.75
N VAL A 111 2.52 -26.07 -16.52
CA VAL A 111 2.93 -24.93 -17.36
C VAL A 111 1.70 -24.53 -18.18
N PRO A 112 1.18 -23.29 -18.05
CA PRO A 112 -0.11 -22.96 -18.63
C PRO A 112 -0.01 -23.07 -20.15
N ALA A 113 -0.68 -24.08 -20.69
CA ALA A 113 -0.95 -24.23 -22.10
C ALA A 113 -1.96 -23.13 -22.48
N GLY A 114 -1.45 -21.97 -22.91
CA GLY A 114 -2.26 -20.83 -23.34
C GLY A 114 -3.11 -20.24 -22.21
N ASP A 115 -2.65 -19.13 -21.60
CA ASP A 115 -3.36 -18.39 -20.56
C ASP A 115 -4.69 -17.79 -21.07
N ILE A 116 -5.73 -18.61 -21.20
CA ILE A 116 -7.10 -18.11 -21.29
C ILE A 116 -7.49 -17.70 -19.88
N VAL A 117 -7.43 -16.39 -19.61
CA VAL A 117 -7.88 -15.84 -18.33
C VAL A 117 -9.40 -16.07 -18.20
N PRO A 118 -9.89 -16.72 -17.13
CA PRO A 118 -11.31 -16.99 -16.97
C PRO A 118 -12.05 -15.73 -16.48
N GLU A 119 -12.13 -14.70 -17.32
CA GLU A 119 -12.68 -13.38 -16.94
C GLU A 119 -14.09 -13.45 -16.38
N GLN A 120 -14.96 -14.28 -16.98
CA GLN A 120 -16.35 -14.43 -16.55
C GLN A 120 -16.46 -15.06 -15.16
N LEU A 121 -15.56 -15.99 -14.83
CA LEU A 121 -15.52 -16.62 -13.52
C LEU A 121 -15.09 -15.61 -12.47
N ILE A 122 -14.02 -14.84 -12.73
CA ILE A 122 -13.56 -13.76 -11.85
C ILE A 122 -14.69 -12.74 -11.64
N ALA A 123 -15.34 -12.30 -12.72
CA ALA A 123 -16.46 -11.35 -12.67
C ALA A 123 -17.63 -11.89 -11.82
N GLY A 124 -17.95 -13.17 -11.97
CA GLY A 124 -19.01 -13.85 -11.21
C GLY A 124 -18.71 -13.93 -9.71
N VAL A 125 -17.49 -14.32 -9.34
CA VAL A 125 -17.02 -14.37 -7.95
C VAL A 125 -17.09 -12.98 -7.32
N VAL A 126 -16.51 -11.97 -7.97
CA VAL A 126 -16.54 -10.58 -7.49
C VAL A 126 -17.98 -10.09 -7.33
N SER A 127 -18.83 -10.28 -8.34
CA SER A 127 -20.22 -9.80 -8.29
C SER A 127 -21.03 -10.45 -7.17
N ARG A 128 -20.86 -11.76 -6.93
CA ARG A 128 -21.53 -12.47 -5.84
C ARG A 128 -21.12 -11.95 -4.46
N HIS A 129 -19.84 -11.69 -4.24
CA HIS A 129 -19.35 -11.12 -2.98
C HIS A 129 -19.93 -9.72 -2.73
N PHE A 130 -19.86 -8.86 -3.75
CA PHE A 130 -20.38 -7.49 -3.66
C PHE A 130 -21.90 -7.41 -3.60
N ALA A 131 -22.64 -8.45 -4.02
CA ALA A 131 -24.10 -8.51 -3.89
C ALA A 131 -24.59 -8.55 -2.44
N SER A 132 -23.73 -8.91 -1.48
CA SER A 132 -24.05 -8.85 -0.05
C SER A 132 -23.96 -7.43 0.53
N LEU A 133 -23.40 -6.47 -0.22
CA LEU A 133 -23.27 -5.08 0.17
C LEU A 133 -24.41 -4.22 -0.38
N SER A 134 -24.75 -3.18 0.37
CA SER A 134 -25.75 -2.17 0.01
C SER A 134 -25.24 -0.76 0.33
N GLU A 135 -26.00 0.26 -0.05
CA GLU A 135 -25.72 1.66 0.28
C GLU A 135 -25.78 1.99 1.79
N ARG A 136 -26.19 1.02 2.63
CA ARG A 136 -26.24 1.13 4.10
C ARG A 136 -25.19 0.27 4.80
N SER A 137 -24.40 -0.49 4.05
CA SER A 137 -23.41 -1.40 4.63
C SER A 137 -22.31 -0.63 5.34
N GLU A 138 -22.08 -0.97 6.61
CA GLU A 138 -21.02 -0.43 7.44
C GLU A 138 -19.65 -0.97 7.05
N THR A 139 -18.58 -0.26 7.43
CA THR A 139 -17.18 -0.57 7.09
C THR A 139 -16.80 -2.03 7.40
N GLU A 140 -17.28 -2.61 8.49
CA GLU A 140 -17.00 -4.01 8.85
C GLU A 140 -17.50 -5.00 7.79
N ALA A 141 -18.70 -4.79 7.25
CA ALA A 141 -19.26 -5.64 6.19
C ALA A 141 -18.39 -5.58 4.93
N TRP A 142 -17.89 -4.40 4.57
CA TRP A 142 -16.98 -4.25 3.44
C TRP A 142 -15.66 -5.01 3.65
N HIS A 143 -15.09 -4.94 4.86
CA HIS A 143 -13.86 -5.66 5.18
C HIS A 143 -14.06 -7.18 5.10
N LEU A 144 -15.17 -7.69 5.64
CA LEU A 144 -15.50 -9.12 5.57
C LEU A 144 -15.63 -9.58 4.11
N VAL A 145 -16.34 -8.81 3.29
CA VAL A 145 -16.52 -9.11 1.86
C VAL A 145 -15.22 -9.08 1.10
N LEU A 146 -14.38 -8.04 1.28
CA LEU A 146 -13.08 -7.95 0.60
C LEU A 146 -12.13 -9.07 1.05
N SER A 147 -12.09 -9.38 2.35
CA SER A 147 -11.27 -10.46 2.87
C SER A 147 -11.73 -11.82 2.33
N ALA A 148 -13.03 -12.11 2.36
CA ALA A 148 -13.57 -13.36 1.84
C ALA A 148 -13.38 -13.49 0.32
N LEU A 149 -13.56 -12.39 -0.42
CA LEU A 149 -13.34 -12.33 -1.85
C LEU A 149 -11.89 -12.65 -2.21
N VAL A 150 -10.94 -11.98 -1.55
CA VAL A 150 -9.51 -12.21 -1.77
C VAL A 150 -9.13 -13.66 -1.46
N SER A 151 -9.61 -14.21 -0.34
CA SER A 151 -9.37 -15.61 0.02
C SER A 151 -9.94 -16.57 -1.01
N GLU A 152 -11.19 -16.39 -1.46
CA GLU A 152 -11.79 -17.28 -2.46
C GLU A 152 -11.05 -17.19 -3.81
N LEU A 153 -10.69 -15.99 -4.25
CA LEU A 153 -9.94 -15.82 -5.49
C LEU A 153 -8.55 -16.47 -5.40
N ALA A 154 -7.89 -16.44 -4.24
CA ALA A 154 -6.62 -17.13 -4.02
C ALA A 154 -6.79 -18.66 -3.95
N GLU A 155 -7.79 -19.17 -3.23
CA GLU A 155 -8.07 -20.59 -3.08
C GLU A 155 -8.49 -21.26 -4.39
N ALA A 156 -9.23 -20.54 -5.23
CA ALA A 156 -9.67 -20.99 -6.55
C ALA A 156 -8.60 -20.84 -7.66
N ASP A 157 -7.36 -20.47 -7.31
CA ASP A 157 -6.27 -20.19 -8.26
C ASP A 157 -6.63 -19.09 -9.28
N LEU A 158 -7.48 -18.14 -8.90
CA LEU A 158 -7.88 -17.00 -9.73
C LEU A 158 -7.02 -15.75 -9.50
N LEU A 159 -5.98 -15.86 -8.67
CA LEU A 159 -4.94 -14.86 -8.49
C LEU A 159 -3.58 -15.50 -8.71
N SER A 160 -2.67 -14.71 -9.25
CA SER A 160 -1.29 -15.10 -9.45
C SER A 160 -0.39 -14.36 -8.47
N PHE A 161 0.37 -15.10 -7.69
CA PHE A 161 1.37 -14.55 -6.78
C PHE A 161 2.70 -14.21 -7.49
N HIS A 162 2.86 -14.65 -8.74
CA HIS A 162 4.07 -14.47 -9.55
C HIS A 162 3.72 -13.87 -10.90
N THR A 163 4.21 -12.66 -11.18
CA THR A 163 4.01 -12.02 -12.47
C THR A 163 4.93 -12.66 -13.51
N GLY A 164 4.44 -13.66 -14.23
CA GLY A 164 5.13 -14.23 -15.40
C GLY A 164 5.29 -13.17 -16.49
N ASN A 165 4.25 -12.95 -17.28
CA ASN A 165 4.17 -11.88 -18.28
C ASN A 165 3.38 -10.67 -17.75
N VAL A 166 3.86 -9.47 -18.08
CA VAL A 166 3.15 -8.23 -17.75
C VAL A 166 2.02 -8.04 -18.77
N THR A 167 0.82 -7.87 -18.26
CA THR A 167 -0.42 -7.68 -19.01
C THR A 167 -1.18 -6.48 -18.45
N GLU A 168 -2.27 -6.11 -19.12
CA GLU A 168 -3.08 -4.95 -18.76
C GLU A 168 -4.54 -5.31 -18.65
N SER A 169 -5.24 -4.66 -17.73
CA SER A 169 -6.68 -4.72 -17.69
C SER A 169 -7.31 -3.98 -18.88
N ARG A 170 -8.59 -4.24 -19.10
CA ARG A 170 -9.46 -3.32 -19.82
C ARG A 170 -9.44 -1.94 -19.13
N ARG A 171 -9.73 -0.89 -19.90
CA ARG A 171 -9.86 0.47 -19.38
C ARG A 171 -11.10 0.58 -18.51
N LEU A 172 -10.90 1.01 -17.27
CA LEU A 172 -11.98 1.30 -16.34
C LEU A 172 -12.24 2.80 -16.35
N HIS A 173 -13.39 3.21 -16.89
CA HIS A 173 -13.79 4.60 -16.83
C HIS A 173 -14.24 4.98 -15.41
N ILE A 174 -13.60 6.00 -14.84
CA ILE A 174 -13.97 6.59 -13.55
C ILE A 174 -14.11 8.10 -13.78
N PRO A 175 -15.31 8.70 -13.63
CA PRO A 175 -15.49 10.13 -13.86
C PRO A 175 -14.48 10.95 -13.08
N ARG A 176 -13.88 11.97 -13.71
CA ARG A 176 -12.77 12.79 -13.16
C ARG A 176 -12.99 13.21 -11.72
N THR A 177 -14.18 13.74 -11.43
CA THR A 177 -14.57 14.17 -10.08
C THR A 177 -14.51 13.00 -9.09
N ALA A 178 -15.10 11.84 -9.44
CA ALA A 178 -15.06 10.66 -8.59
C ALA A 178 -13.63 10.13 -8.40
N TYR A 179 -12.78 10.19 -9.43
CA TYR A 179 -11.38 9.77 -9.37
C TYR A 179 -10.62 10.56 -8.29
N TYR A 180 -10.66 11.90 -8.33
CA TYR A 180 -9.96 12.73 -7.34
C TYR A 180 -10.53 12.62 -5.92
N TRP A 181 -11.82 12.32 -5.79
CA TRP A 181 -12.45 12.18 -4.49
C TRP A 181 -12.14 10.86 -3.79
N TYR A 182 -12.27 9.74 -4.50
CA TYR A 182 -12.07 8.41 -3.93
C TYR A 182 -11.57 7.38 -4.93
N GLY A 183 -11.90 7.52 -6.22
CA GLY A 183 -11.63 6.50 -7.24
C GLY A 183 -10.14 6.21 -7.44
N GLY A 184 -9.28 7.22 -7.42
CA GLY A 184 -7.83 7.04 -7.51
C GLY A 184 -7.26 6.33 -6.28
N PHE A 185 -7.78 6.63 -5.09
CA PHE A 185 -7.40 5.90 -3.87
C PHE A 185 -7.86 4.44 -3.93
N VAL A 186 -9.10 4.19 -4.38
CA VAL A 186 -9.64 2.83 -4.57
C VAL A 186 -8.79 2.04 -5.57
N ALA A 187 -8.52 2.61 -6.75
CA ALA A 187 -7.70 1.98 -7.77
C ALA A 187 -6.31 1.62 -7.24
N LYS A 188 -5.62 2.59 -6.62
CA LYS A 188 -4.31 2.37 -6.02
C LYS A 188 -4.31 1.27 -4.97
N ARG A 189 -5.28 1.27 -4.06
CA ARG A 189 -5.33 0.27 -2.99
C ARG A 189 -5.69 -1.11 -3.52
N VAL A 190 -6.62 -1.21 -4.47
CA VAL A 190 -6.94 -2.49 -5.13
C VAL A 190 -5.73 -3.03 -5.90
N ALA A 191 -5.00 -2.16 -6.61
CA ALA A 191 -3.78 -2.54 -7.30
C ALA A 191 -2.73 -3.08 -6.32
N MET A 192 -2.48 -2.36 -5.22
CA MET A 192 -1.59 -2.82 -4.15
C MET A 192 -2.07 -4.15 -3.54
N MET A 193 -3.36 -4.28 -3.24
CA MET A 193 -3.96 -5.49 -2.66
C MET A 193 -3.72 -6.73 -3.51
N LEU A 194 -3.60 -6.59 -4.83
CA LEU A 194 -3.49 -7.69 -5.79
C LEU A 194 -2.16 -7.68 -6.57
N GLY A 195 -1.16 -6.92 -6.11
CA GLY A 195 0.20 -6.97 -6.67
C GLY A 195 0.28 -6.42 -8.09
N CYS A 196 -0.59 -5.46 -8.41
CA CYS A 196 -0.66 -4.74 -9.66
C CYS A 196 -0.23 -3.28 -9.48
N PHE A 197 -0.12 -2.58 -10.60
CA PHE A 197 0.14 -1.15 -10.67
C PHE A 197 -1.02 -0.44 -11.38
N ASP A 198 -1.60 0.60 -10.77
CA ASP A 198 -2.62 1.42 -11.41
C ASP A 198 -2.01 2.57 -12.22
N VAL A 199 -2.58 2.85 -13.38
CA VAL A 199 -2.19 3.98 -14.23
C VAL A 199 -3.43 4.80 -14.53
N TYR A 200 -3.41 6.07 -14.14
CA TYR A 200 -4.44 7.03 -14.51
C TYR A 200 -4.11 7.62 -15.87
N LEU A 201 -4.99 7.43 -16.85
CA LEU A 201 -4.75 7.73 -18.26
C LEU A 201 -5.25 9.11 -18.68
N TRP A 202 -5.63 9.98 -17.76
CA TRP A 202 -6.16 11.28 -18.16
C TRP A 202 -5.05 12.21 -18.68
N ASN A 203 -5.28 12.77 -19.86
CA ASN A 203 -4.47 13.83 -20.44
C ASN A 203 -5.36 14.71 -21.32
N GLU A 204 -5.42 16.02 -21.06
CA GLU A 204 -6.32 16.94 -21.76
C GLU A 204 -6.20 16.90 -23.28
N MET A 205 -5.00 16.64 -23.81
CA MET A 205 -4.72 16.67 -25.24
C MET A 205 -4.78 15.29 -25.88
N MET A 206 -4.32 14.26 -25.16
CA MET A 206 -4.13 12.91 -25.71
C MET A 206 -5.26 11.95 -25.36
N HIS A 207 -5.91 12.16 -24.21
CA HIS A 207 -6.93 11.25 -23.70
C HIS A 207 -7.84 11.95 -22.68
N PRO A 208 -8.94 12.58 -23.13
CA PRO A 208 -9.79 13.38 -22.25
C PRO A 208 -10.59 12.53 -21.25
N GLU A 209 -10.73 11.23 -21.51
CA GLU A 209 -11.43 10.30 -20.63
C GLU A 209 -10.59 9.96 -19.40
N SER A 210 -11.22 10.06 -18.23
CA SER A 210 -10.64 9.68 -16.94
C SER A 210 -10.65 8.16 -16.75
N ASP A 211 -9.83 7.48 -17.54
CA ASP A 211 -9.69 6.03 -17.47
C ASP A 211 -8.57 5.61 -16.52
N VAL A 212 -8.73 4.44 -15.91
CA VAL A 212 -7.71 3.75 -15.15
C VAL A 212 -7.41 2.41 -15.81
N VAL A 213 -6.13 2.05 -15.90
CA VAL A 213 -5.66 0.73 -16.34
C VAL A 213 -4.81 0.11 -15.25
N PHE A 214 -5.00 -1.17 -15.01
CA PHE A 214 -4.16 -1.96 -14.12
C PHE A 214 -3.12 -2.74 -14.92
N VAL A 215 -1.87 -2.72 -14.47
CA VAL A 215 -0.72 -3.39 -15.08
C VAL A 215 -0.21 -4.45 -14.10
N GLY A 216 -0.04 -5.70 -14.56
CA GLY A 216 0.26 -6.82 -13.68
C GLY A 216 0.12 -8.18 -14.34
N GLY A 217 -0.02 -9.23 -13.52
CA GLY A 217 -0.34 -10.58 -13.99
C GLY A 217 -1.76 -10.67 -14.53
N ALA A 218 -1.98 -11.52 -15.54
CA ALA A 218 -3.22 -11.56 -16.33
C ALA A 218 -4.49 -11.76 -15.49
N ARG A 219 -4.46 -12.69 -14.53
CA ARG A 219 -5.58 -12.92 -13.62
C ARG A 219 -5.80 -11.75 -12.65
N ASN A 220 -4.71 -11.17 -12.14
CA ASN A 220 -4.76 -10.09 -11.15
C ASN A 220 -5.29 -8.79 -11.74
N VAL A 221 -4.88 -8.40 -12.95
CA VAL A 221 -5.37 -7.16 -13.59
C VAL A 221 -6.86 -7.24 -13.89
N VAL A 222 -7.38 -8.44 -14.22
CA VAL A 222 -8.82 -8.68 -14.39
C VAL A 222 -9.56 -8.58 -13.06
N ALA A 223 -9.02 -9.17 -11.99
CA ALA A 223 -9.59 -9.04 -10.64
C ALA A 223 -9.59 -7.58 -10.17
N CYS A 224 -8.49 -6.83 -10.37
CA CYS A 224 -8.39 -5.40 -10.06
C CYS A 224 -9.50 -4.59 -10.76
N TYR A 225 -9.69 -4.85 -12.05
CA TYR A 225 -10.72 -4.18 -12.85
C TYR A 225 -12.11 -4.37 -12.24
N PHE A 226 -12.53 -5.62 -11.99
CA PHE A 226 -13.88 -5.89 -11.50
C PHE A 226 -14.08 -5.42 -10.05
N ILE A 227 -13.09 -5.57 -9.18
CA ILE A 227 -13.16 -5.11 -7.80
C ILE A 227 -13.27 -3.58 -7.77
N CYS A 228 -12.37 -2.87 -8.46
CA CYS A 228 -12.39 -1.41 -8.50
C CYS A 228 -13.70 -0.89 -9.12
N GLN A 229 -14.21 -1.55 -10.16
CA GLN A 229 -15.49 -1.23 -10.77
C GLN A 229 -16.66 -1.34 -9.77
N GLN A 230 -16.78 -2.47 -9.06
CA GLN A 230 -17.86 -2.67 -8.09
C GLN A 230 -17.75 -1.73 -6.90
N MET A 231 -16.53 -1.50 -6.38
CA MET A 231 -16.29 -0.53 -5.32
C MET A 231 -16.71 0.88 -5.73
N CYS A 232 -16.27 1.36 -6.90
CA CYS A 232 -16.64 2.69 -7.38
C CYS A 232 -18.15 2.83 -7.61
N ARG A 233 -18.81 1.76 -8.09
CA ARG A 233 -20.27 1.72 -8.29
C ARG A 233 -21.02 1.84 -6.96
N LEU A 234 -20.63 1.06 -5.96
CA LEU A 234 -21.28 1.08 -4.64
C LEU A 234 -20.97 2.37 -3.87
N LEU A 235 -19.73 2.88 -3.91
CA LEU A 235 -19.40 4.18 -3.28
C LEU A 235 -20.22 5.32 -3.90
N LYS A 236 -20.46 5.28 -5.21
CA LYS A 236 -21.39 6.21 -5.86
C LYS A 236 -22.81 6.05 -5.32
N ALA A 237 -23.30 4.82 -5.12
CA ALA A 237 -24.63 4.58 -4.56
C ALA A 237 -24.74 5.06 -3.11
N VAL A 238 -23.75 4.76 -2.26
CA VAL A 238 -23.61 5.25 -0.88
C VAL A 238 -23.65 6.78 -0.84
N ARG A 239 -22.86 7.45 -1.70
CA ARG A 239 -22.84 8.91 -1.81
C ARG A 239 -24.22 9.49 -2.12
N LEU A 240 -24.87 8.94 -3.15
CA LEU A 240 -26.18 9.40 -3.58
C LEU A 240 -27.25 9.15 -2.53
N ASN A 241 -27.18 8.03 -1.81
CA ASN A 241 -28.08 7.72 -0.71
C ASN A 241 -27.87 8.67 0.48
N TRP A 242 -26.62 8.89 0.90
CA TRP A 242 -26.29 9.83 1.98
C TRP A 242 -26.82 11.22 1.66
N ARG A 243 -26.61 11.70 0.42
CA ARG A 243 -27.12 13.00 -0.02
C ARG A 243 -28.64 13.10 0.03
N LYS A 244 -29.36 12.04 -0.35
CA LYS A 244 -30.84 12.00 -0.25
C LYS A 244 -31.32 12.08 1.20
N GLN A 245 -30.57 11.50 2.14
CA GLN A 245 -30.92 11.51 3.56
C GLN A 245 -30.76 12.88 4.22
N GLN A 246 -29.95 13.80 3.67
CA GLN A 246 -29.72 15.12 4.25
C GLN A 246 -30.89 16.11 4.05
N GLY A 247 -31.85 15.83 3.17
CA GLY A 247 -33.01 16.71 2.95
C GLY A 247 -32.62 18.14 2.50
N ALA A 248 -33.15 19.16 3.17
CA ALA A 248 -32.94 20.58 2.85
C ALA A 248 -31.74 21.22 3.59
N TRP A 249 -30.75 20.42 3.99
CA TRP A 249 -29.55 20.94 4.65
C TRP A 249 -28.58 21.58 3.64
N GLY A 250 -28.15 22.82 3.90
CA GLY A 250 -27.10 23.50 3.14
C GLY A 250 -27.44 23.85 1.69
N SER A 251 -26.50 24.50 1.02
CA SER A 251 -26.55 24.75 -0.43
C SER A 251 -26.29 23.47 -1.23
N ARG A 252 -26.67 23.48 -2.50
CA ARG A 252 -26.40 22.36 -3.42
C ARG A 252 -24.91 22.01 -3.53
N ALA A 253 -24.03 23.01 -3.45
CA ALA A 253 -22.59 22.83 -3.55
C ALA A 253 -22.04 22.18 -2.28
N GLU A 254 -22.43 22.66 -1.10
CA GLU A 254 -22.04 22.09 0.19
C GLU A 254 -22.52 20.64 0.34
N LEU A 255 -23.75 20.35 -0.06
CA LEU A 255 -24.27 18.98 -0.09
C LEU A 255 -23.46 18.05 -1.00
N ASP A 256 -23.03 18.55 -2.16
CA ASP A 256 -22.25 17.73 -3.08
C ASP A 256 -20.85 17.48 -2.53
N GLU A 257 -20.18 18.51 -2.02
CA GLU A 257 -18.87 18.44 -1.36
C GLU A 257 -18.89 17.43 -0.19
N GLU A 258 -19.82 17.59 0.75
CA GLU A 258 -19.93 16.72 1.93
C GLU A 258 -20.29 15.28 1.55
N SER A 259 -21.10 15.07 0.52
CA SER A 259 -21.38 13.72 0.02
C SER A 259 -20.12 13.05 -0.51
N HIS A 260 -19.24 13.79 -1.20
CA HIS A 260 -17.97 13.26 -1.66
C HIS A 260 -16.99 13.01 -0.52
N GLN A 261 -16.93 13.91 0.47
CA GLN A 261 -16.15 13.70 1.70
C GLN A 261 -16.61 12.47 2.48
N TYR A 262 -17.92 12.22 2.54
CA TYR A 262 -18.48 11.03 3.15
C TYR A 262 -18.02 9.74 2.42
N ALA A 263 -18.17 9.70 1.10
CA ALA A 263 -17.71 8.55 0.30
C ALA A 263 -16.20 8.34 0.39
N LYS A 264 -15.42 9.42 0.40
CA LYS A 264 -13.97 9.40 0.61
C LYS A 264 -13.61 8.79 1.96
N ARG A 265 -14.22 9.27 3.06
CA ARG A 265 -13.98 8.73 4.41
C ARG A 265 -14.27 7.23 4.46
N LEU A 266 -15.40 6.79 3.90
CA LEU A 266 -15.73 5.37 3.83
C LEU A 266 -14.68 4.58 3.03
N ALA A 267 -14.31 5.05 1.83
CA ALA A 267 -13.31 4.38 1.00
C ALA A 267 -11.97 4.23 1.74
N TYR A 268 -11.52 5.27 2.44
CA TYR A 268 -10.33 5.25 3.28
C TYR A 268 -10.45 4.21 4.39
N SER A 269 -11.54 4.24 5.16
CA SER A 269 -11.75 3.27 6.25
C SER A 269 -11.80 1.83 5.74
N VAL A 270 -12.45 1.55 4.62
CA VAL A 270 -12.59 0.20 4.04
C VAL A 270 -11.26 -0.36 3.52
N LEU A 271 -10.41 0.48 2.96
CA LEU A 271 -9.20 0.05 2.26
C LEU A 271 -7.92 0.32 3.05
N ASP A 272 -7.98 0.85 4.27
CA ASP A 272 -6.78 1.01 5.13
C ASP A 272 -6.23 -0.33 5.63
N ASN A 273 -7.02 -1.40 5.58
CA ASN A 273 -6.60 -2.73 6.00
C ASN A 273 -5.52 -3.34 5.08
N GLY A 274 -4.44 -3.82 5.70
CA GLY A 274 -3.20 -4.30 5.07
C GLY A 274 -3.27 -5.65 4.35
N ILE A 275 -4.32 -5.91 3.59
CA ILE A 275 -4.35 -7.05 2.67
C ILE A 275 -3.43 -6.69 1.50
N PHE A 276 -2.32 -7.40 1.36
CA PHE A 276 -1.34 -7.16 0.30
C PHE A 276 -0.95 -8.49 -0.33
N ILE A 277 -1.58 -8.82 -1.44
CA ILE A 277 -1.19 -9.93 -2.30
C ILE A 277 -0.21 -9.35 -3.31
N GLY A 278 1.07 -9.23 -2.95
CA GLY A 278 2.08 -9.43 -3.98
C GLY A 278 3.33 -8.57 -3.97
N GLY A 279 4.43 -9.28 -4.22
CA GLY A 279 5.62 -8.78 -4.89
C GLY A 279 6.70 -8.24 -3.95
N ASP A 280 7.91 -8.75 -4.11
CA ASP A 280 9.10 -8.05 -3.66
C ASP A 280 9.23 -6.67 -4.35
N GLU A 281 10.11 -5.80 -3.84
CA GLU A 281 10.38 -4.50 -4.47
C GLU A 281 10.71 -4.65 -5.97
N GLN A 282 11.32 -5.77 -6.36
CA GLN A 282 11.72 -6.05 -7.73
C GLN A 282 10.52 -6.20 -8.69
N ASN A 283 9.45 -6.87 -8.28
CA ASN A 283 8.23 -6.96 -9.07
C ASN A 283 7.58 -5.58 -9.24
N PHE A 284 7.52 -4.78 -8.18
CA PHE A 284 6.99 -3.42 -8.26
C PHE A 284 7.78 -2.56 -9.27
N TYR A 285 9.12 -2.57 -9.21
CA TYR A 285 9.96 -1.85 -10.17
C TYR A 285 9.73 -2.30 -11.62
N ARG A 286 9.50 -3.60 -11.84
CA ARG A 286 9.23 -4.15 -13.16
C ARG A 286 7.91 -3.61 -13.74
N LEU A 287 6.83 -3.62 -12.95
CA LEU A 287 5.54 -3.08 -13.36
C LEU A 287 5.61 -1.57 -13.60
N HIS A 288 6.29 -0.84 -12.71
CA HIS A 288 6.51 0.60 -12.86
C HIS A 288 7.25 0.93 -14.17
N ARG A 289 8.35 0.21 -14.47
CA ARG A 289 9.12 0.43 -15.71
C ARG A 289 8.29 0.13 -16.96
N TYR A 290 7.43 -0.89 -16.92
CA TYR A 290 6.49 -1.17 -18.01
C TYR A 290 5.53 0.01 -18.21
N ALA A 291 4.90 0.46 -17.13
CA ALA A 291 3.95 1.56 -17.15
C ALA A 291 4.61 2.86 -17.64
N GLU A 292 5.80 3.19 -17.13
CA GLU A 292 6.58 4.36 -17.54
C GLU A 292 6.91 4.34 -19.03
N LYS A 293 7.29 3.18 -19.59
CA LYS A 293 7.61 3.04 -21.01
C LYS A 293 6.38 3.24 -21.90
N LYS A 294 5.23 2.70 -21.52
CA LYS A 294 4.01 2.67 -22.36
C LYS A 294 3.09 3.87 -22.15
N TYR A 295 3.02 4.36 -20.93
CA TYR A 295 2.16 5.47 -20.49
C TYR A 295 2.97 6.66 -20.00
N ALA A 296 4.18 6.88 -20.55
CA ALA A 296 5.03 8.02 -20.25
C ALA A 296 4.28 9.37 -20.28
N TRP A 297 3.30 9.50 -21.17
CA TRP A 297 2.48 10.71 -21.34
C TRP A 297 1.46 10.94 -20.23
N ALA A 298 1.12 9.90 -19.45
CA ALA A 298 0.14 9.93 -18.37
C ALA A 298 0.80 9.94 -16.98
N MET A 299 2.03 9.42 -16.89
CA MET A 299 2.80 9.32 -15.63
C MET A 299 3.74 10.52 -15.38
N ARG A 300 3.77 11.51 -16.27
CA ARG A 300 4.59 12.72 -16.16
C ARG A 300 3.85 13.86 -15.46
#